data_AF-A0A7S1N069-F1
#
_entry.id   AF-A0A7S1N069-F1
#
_cell.length_a   1.000
_cell.length_b   1.000
_cell.length_c   1.000
_cell.angle_alpha   90.00
_cell.angle_beta   90.00
_cell.angle_gamma   90.00
#
_symmetry.space_group_name_H-M   'P 1'
#
loop_
_entity.id
_entity.type
_entity.pdbx_description
1 polymer ?
#
loop_
_entity_poly.entity_id
_entity_poly.type
_entity_poly.pdbx_seq_one_letter_code
_entity_poly.pdbx_strand_id
1 'polypeptide(L)'
;LGSAAGVTRALCVGDLPFGCYEASVAAAVESSVRVMKEGAMDAVKMETMNAGRVALARGVVEAGVAVMGHVGLTPQAVSVLGGFRSLGKSAREAEEVYDLALSLQDAGCFSVVLECIPSELAAAITEALDIPTIG
;
A
#
# COMPACT_ATOMS: atom_id res chain seq x y z
N LEU A 1 -6.21 23.10 -5.07
CA LEU A 1 -7.12 22.88 -3.93
C LEU A 1 -7.54 21.42 -3.97
N GLY A 2 -6.91 20.58 -3.15
CA GLY A 2 -7.13 19.13 -3.13
C GLY A 2 -8.54 18.76 -2.65
N SER A 3 -9.02 17.59 -3.06
CA SER A 3 -10.37 17.08 -2.76
C SER A 3 -10.70 16.95 -1.27
N ALA A 4 -9.69 16.92 -0.39
CA ALA A 4 -9.87 16.74 1.05
C ALA A 4 -10.25 18.02 1.81
N ALA A 5 -10.18 19.22 1.20
CA ALA A 5 -10.44 20.49 1.90
C ALA A 5 -11.86 20.63 2.49
N GLY A 6 -12.82 19.81 2.04
CA GLY A 6 -14.19 19.77 2.57
C GLY A 6 -14.46 18.62 3.56
N VAL A 7 -13.49 17.78 3.86
CA VAL A 7 -13.66 16.63 4.76
C VAL A 7 -13.47 17.06 6.20
N THR A 8 -14.42 16.71 7.07
CA THR A 8 -14.44 17.16 8.48
C THR A 8 -14.33 16.02 9.50
N ARG A 9 -14.42 14.76 9.06
CA ARG A 9 -14.43 13.59 9.96
C ARG A 9 -13.73 12.35 9.40
N ALA A 10 -13.79 12.13 8.09
CA ALA A 10 -13.22 10.93 7.48
C ALA A 10 -11.69 11.03 7.41
N LEU A 11 -11.01 9.88 7.53
CA LEU A 11 -9.58 9.78 7.25
C LEU A 11 -9.34 9.90 5.75
N CYS A 12 -8.58 10.90 5.33
CA CYS A 12 -8.19 11.11 3.94
C CYS A 12 -6.86 10.43 3.62
N VAL A 13 -6.90 9.39 2.80
CA VAL A 13 -5.71 8.66 2.35
C VAL A 13 -5.38 9.05 0.90
N GLY A 14 -4.19 9.61 0.69
CA GLY A 14 -3.71 10.02 -0.62
C GLY A 14 -2.85 8.94 -1.27
N ASP A 15 -3.15 8.58 -2.51
CA ASP A 15 -2.30 7.65 -3.26
C ASP A 15 -0.98 8.29 -3.67
N LEU A 16 0.14 7.55 -3.54
CA LEU A 16 1.38 7.91 -4.22
C LEU A 16 1.33 7.41 -5.66
N PRO A 17 1.31 8.31 -6.67
CA PRO A 17 1.27 7.90 -8.06
C PRO A 17 2.54 7.16 -8.49
N PHE A 18 2.41 6.28 -9.48
CA PHE A 18 3.56 5.63 -10.10
C PHE A 18 4.62 6.65 -10.56
N GLY A 19 5.89 6.33 -10.32
CA GLY A 19 7.05 7.10 -10.76
C GLY A 19 7.46 8.23 -9.82
N CYS A 20 6.77 8.44 -8.70
CA CYS A 20 7.11 9.50 -7.75
C CYS A 20 7.89 9.04 -6.51
N TYR A 21 7.98 7.75 -6.22
CA TYR A 21 8.51 7.26 -4.94
C TYR A 21 9.47 6.07 -5.06
N GLU A 22 9.49 5.38 -6.19
CA GLU A 22 10.17 4.09 -6.37
C GLU A 22 11.69 4.22 -6.46
N ALA A 23 12.21 5.42 -6.70
CA ALA A 23 13.63 5.66 -6.94
C ALA A 23 14.49 5.47 -5.68
N SER A 24 13.98 5.83 -4.50
CA SER A 24 14.69 5.70 -3.22
C SER A 24 13.76 5.98 -2.04
N VAL A 25 14.19 5.61 -0.83
CA VAL A 25 13.49 5.99 0.42
C VAL A 25 13.33 7.51 0.53
N ALA A 26 14.35 8.29 0.18
CA ALA A 26 14.28 9.75 0.22
C ALA A 26 13.21 10.30 -0.74
N ALA A 27 13.13 9.76 -1.97
CA ALA A 27 12.09 10.14 -2.93
C ALA A 27 10.69 9.76 -2.44
N ALA A 28 10.54 8.59 -1.80
CA ALA A 28 9.28 8.17 -1.20
C ALA A 28 8.83 9.13 -0.10
N VAL A 29 9.72 9.46 0.85
CA VAL A 29 9.44 10.41 1.92
C VAL A 29 9.07 11.79 1.37
N GLU A 30 9.83 12.32 0.41
CA GLU A 30 9.54 13.62 -0.21
C GLU A 30 8.16 13.65 -0.87
N SER A 31 7.84 12.62 -1.67
CA SER A 31 6.55 12.51 -2.34
C SER A 31 5.39 12.33 -1.35
N SER A 32 5.58 11.55 -0.28
CA SER A 32 4.58 11.41 0.79
C SER A 32 4.29 12.72 1.49
N VAL A 33 5.34 13.47 1.88
CA VAL A 33 5.18 14.78 2.51
C VAL A 33 4.48 15.76 1.57
N ARG A 34 4.79 15.73 0.28
CA ARG A 34 4.14 16.58 -0.72
C ARG A 34 2.64 16.25 -0.85
N VAL A 35 2.29 14.98 -0.99
CA VAL A 35 0.89 14.52 -1.07
C VAL A 35 0.09 14.93 0.18
N MET A 36 0.67 14.77 1.37
CA MET A 36 0.03 15.21 2.60
C MET A 36 -0.21 16.71 2.64
N LYS A 37 0.82 17.52 2.37
CA LYS A 37 0.75 18.99 2.49
C LYS A 37 -0.10 19.64 1.40
N GLU A 38 0.08 19.22 0.15
CA GLU A 38 -0.60 19.84 -0.99
C GLU A 38 -2.01 19.26 -1.20
N GLY A 39 -2.19 17.98 -0.86
CA GLY A 39 -3.46 17.27 -0.97
C GLY A 39 -4.38 17.46 0.24
N ALA A 40 -3.85 17.94 1.37
CA ALA A 40 -4.53 17.93 2.68
C ALA A 40 -4.96 16.51 3.09
N MET A 41 -4.04 15.55 2.93
CA MET A 41 -4.25 14.14 3.27
C MET A 41 -3.68 13.81 4.66
N ASP A 42 -4.32 12.89 5.36
CA ASP A 42 -3.93 12.43 6.70
C ASP A 42 -2.89 11.29 6.64
N ALA A 43 -2.93 10.50 5.56
CA ALA A 43 -2.07 9.35 5.34
C ALA A 43 -1.80 9.15 3.84
N VAL A 44 -0.88 8.25 3.52
CA VAL A 44 -0.59 7.87 2.13
C VAL A 44 -0.83 6.38 1.87
N LYS A 45 -1.19 6.02 0.64
CA LYS A 45 -1.26 4.61 0.18
C LYS A 45 -0.07 4.29 -0.73
N MET A 46 0.53 3.11 -0.53
CA MET A 46 1.67 2.63 -1.30
C MET A 46 1.46 1.19 -1.79
N GLU A 47 1.50 1.02 -3.11
CA GLU A 47 1.38 -0.29 -3.77
C GLU A 47 2.65 -1.12 -3.63
N THR A 48 2.54 -2.35 -3.15
CA THR A 48 3.67 -3.22 -2.82
C THR A 48 3.62 -4.52 -3.62
N MET A 49 4.70 -4.79 -4.35
CA MET A 49 4.85 -6.00 -5.18
C MET A 49 6.07 -6.84 -4.81
N ASN A 50 6.96 -6.31 -3.96
CA ASN A 50 8.24 -6.94 -3.62
C ASN A 50 8.80 -6.31 -2.33
N ALA A 51 9.82 -6.96 -1.77
CA ALA A 51 10.50 -6.50 -0.55
C ALA A 51 11.16 -5.12 -0.69
N GLY A 52 11.56 -4.71 -1.90
CA GLY A 52 12.09 -3.37 -2.14
C GLY A 52 11.05 -2.29 -1.86
N ARG A 53 9.79 -2.51 -2.26
CA ARG A 53 8.69 -1.58 -1.96
C ARG A 53 8.30 -1.59 -0.47
N VAL A 54 8.42 -2.72 0.21
CA VAL A 54 8.27 -2.79 1.69
C VAL A 54 9.31 -1.89 2.36
N ALA A 55 10.56 -1.91 1.91
CA ALA A 55 11.61 -1.04 2.47
C ALA A 55 11.31 0.45 2.27
N LEU A 56 10.69 0.83 1.14
CA LEU A 56 10.20 2.20 0.92
C LEU A 56 9.10 2.57 1.92
N ALA A 57 8.10 1.70 2.09
CA ALA A 57 7.01 1.92 3.04
C ALA A 57 7.55 2.09 4.48
N ARG A 58 8.49 1.22 4.90
CA ARG A 58 9.16 1.33 6.20
C ARG A 58 9.82 2.69 6.39
N GLY A 59 10.59 3.15 5.41
CA GLY A 59 11.25 4.45 5.50
C GLY A 59 10.28 5.64 5.59
N VAL A 60 9.13 5.55 4.93
CA VAL A 60 8.05 6.55 5.04
C VAL A 60 7.41 6.53 6.43
N VAL A 61 7.15 5.34 6.98
CA VAL A 61 6.65 5.18 8.36
C VAL A 61 7.64 5.73 9.38
N GLU A 62 8.92 5.39 9.25
CA GLU A 62 10.00 5.88 10.14
C GLU A 62 10.18 7.41 10.07
N ALA A 63 9.84 8.02 8.93
CA ALA A 63 9.80 9.48 8.76
C ALA A 63 8.57 10.14 9.41
N GLY A 64 7.67 9.36 10.03
CA GLY A 64 6.50 9.84 10.76
C GLY A 64 5.24 10.00 9.91
N VAL A 65 5.19 9.42 8.70
CA VAL A 65 4.01 9.45 7.83
C VAL A 65 3.23 8.14 8.00
N ALA A 66 1.92 8.24 8.23
CA ALA A 66 1.04 7.07 8.27
C ALA A 66 0.89 6.45 6.86
N VAL A 67 1.17 5.16 6.74
CA VAL A 67 1.10 4.42 5.47
C VAL A 67 0.04 3.33 5.50
N MET A 68 -0.86 3.38 4.52
CA MET A 68 -1.73 2.27 4.14
C MET A 68 -1.00 1.45 3.07
N GLY A 69 -0.68 0.21 3.39
CA GLY A 69 -0.11 -0.73 2.44
C GLY A 69 -1.15 -1.18 1.41
N HIS A 70 -0.69 -1.75 0.31
CA HIS A 70 -1.56 -2.37 -0.69
C HIS A 70 -0.81 -3.57 -1.30
N VAL A 71 -1.47 -4.74 -1.30
CA VAL A 71 -1.01 -5.96 -1.96
C VAL A 71 -2.11 -6.55 -2.86
N GLY A 72 -1.76 -7.53 -3.68
CA GLY A 72 -2.64 -8.08 -4.70
C GLY A 72 -2.41 -7.37 -6.03
N LEU A 73 -3.48 -7.15 -6.79
CA LEU A 73 -3.40 -6.43 -8.06
C LEU A 73 -3.03 -4.97 -7.81
N THR A 74 -1.78 -4.61 -8.09
CA THR A 74 -1.28 -3.23 -8.01
C THR A 74 -1.38 -2.56 -9.39
N PRO A 75 -2.32 -1.64 -9.66
CA PRO A 75 -2.51 -1.04 -10.99
C PRO A 75 -1.28 -0.32 -11.53
N GLN A 76 -0.42 0.23 -10.66
CA GLN A 76 0.85 0.87 -11.07
C GLN A 76 1.83 -0.12 -11.70
N ALA A 77 1.59 -1.42 -11.51
CA ALA A 77 2.40 -2.50 -12.05
C ALA A 77 1.76 -3.23 -13.23
N VAL A 78 0.64 -2.75 -13.76
CA VAL A 78 -0.16 -3.51 -14.74
C VAL A 78 0.66 -3.98 -15.95
N SER A 79 1.63 -3.17 -16.40
CA SER A 79 2.56 -3.52 -17.50
C SER A 79 3.49 -4.68 -17.16
N VAL A 80 3.89 -4.82 -15.89
CA VAL A 80 4.73 -5.92 -15.39
C VAL A 80 3.88 -7.15 -15.07
N LEU A 81 2.66 -6.96 -14.57
CA LEU A 81 1.72 -8.04 -14.23
C LEU A 81 1.07 -8.70 -15.46
N GLY A 82 1.18 -8.07 -16.64
CA GLY A 82 0.61 -8.57 -17.89
C GLY A 82 -0.88 -8.27 -18.06
N GLY A 83 -1.40 -7.22 -17.41
CA GLY A 83 -2.80 -6.81 -17.45
C GLY A 83 -3.51 -6.86 -16.10
N PHE A 84 -4.79 -6.46 -16.10
CA PHE A 84 -5.66 -6.53 -14.93
C PHE A 84 -6.10 -7.98 -14.72
N ARG A 85 -5.37 -8.70 -13.87
CA ARG A 85 -5.68 -10.08 -13.50
C ARG A 85 -5.65 -10.24 -11.99
N SER A 86 -6.49 -11.14 -11.49
CA SER A 86 -6.42 -11.56 -10.10
C SER A 86 -5.10 -12.30 -9.82
N LEU A 87 -4.47 -11.97 -8.69
CA LEU A 87 -3.25 -12.60 -8.17
C LEU A 87 -3.59 -13.61 -7.07
N GLY A 88 -2.65 -14.50 -6.73
CA GLY A 88 -2.84 -15.47 -5.65
C GLY A 88 -3.59 -16.73 -6.06
N LYS A 89 -3.68 -17.02 -7.38
CA LYS A 89 -4.41 -18.19 -7.89
C LYS A 89 -3.61 -19.49 -7.78
N SER A 90 -2.29 -19.39 -7.74
CA SER A 90 -1.40 -20.51 -7.43
C SER A 90 -0.94 -20.41 -5.98
N ALA A 91 -0.62 -21.56 -5.37
CA ALA A 91 -0.12 -21.60 -4.00
C ALA A 91 1.10 -20.67 -3.79
N ARG A 92 2.00 -20.62 -4.77
CA ARG A 92 3.17 -19.74 -4.74
C ARG A 92 2.79 -18.26 -4.79
N GLU A 93 1.93 -17.84 -5.73
CA GLU A 93 1.49 -16.43 -5.78
C GLU A 93 0.73 -16.05 -4.50
N ALA A 94 -0.02 -17.00 -3.90
CA ALA A 94 -0.76 -16.76 -2.66
C ALA A 94 0.19 -16.55 -1.47
N GLU A 95 1.22 -17.38 -1.35
CA GLU A 95 2.29 -17.25 -0.37
C GLU A 95 3.03 -15.91 -0.53
N GLU A 96 3.40 -15.53 -1.76
CA GLU A 96 4.07 -14.25 -2.03
C GLU A 96 3.21 -13.04 -1.60
N VAL A 97 1.90 -13.05 -1.87
CA VAL A 97 1.00 -11.97 -1.43
C VAL A 97 0.83 -11.96 0.09
N TYR A 98 0.69 -13.14 0.71
CA TYR A 98 0.56 -13.29 2.15
C TYR A 98 1.78 -12.73 2.89
N ASP A 99 2.98 -13.12 2.46
CA ASP A 99 4.24 -12.67 3.05
C ASP A 99 4.45 -11.15 2.90
N LEU A 100 4.05 -10.58 1.75
CA LEU A 100 4.10 -9.14 1.55
C LEU A 100 3.13 -8.40 2.49
N ALA A 101 1.95 -8.95 2.76
CA ALA A 101 0.99 -8.36 3.68
C ALA A 101 1.56 -8.32 5.12
N LEU A 102 2.14 -9.43 5.58
CA LEU A 102 2.83 -9.50 6.88
C LEU A 102 4.00 -8.51 6.94
N SER A 103 4.81 -8.47 5.88
CA SER A 103 5.97 -7.58 5.80
C SER A 103 5.59 -6.10 5.86
N LEU A 104 4.40 -5.72 5.36
CA LEU A 104 3.88 -4.36 5.47
C LEU A 104 3.45 -4.01 6.89
N GLN A 105 2.84 -4.95 7.62
CA GLN A 105 2.60 -4.77 9.06
C GLN A 105 3.91 -4.61 9.82
N ASP A 106 4.90 -5.46 9.57
CA ASP A 106 6.23 -5.35 10.19
C ASP A 106 6.96 -4.07 9.81
N ALA A 107 6.64 -3.47 8.66
CA ALA A 107 7.12 -2.16 8.23
C ALA A 107 6.45 -0.99 8.97
N GLY A 108 5.37 -1.27 9.72
CA GLY A 108 4.61 -0.29 10.49
C GLY A 108 3.48 0.38 9.69
N CYS A 109 3.05 -0.20 8.58
CA CYS A 109 1.80 0.21 7.92
C CYS A 109 0.62 0.05 8.89
N PHE A 110 -0.31 1.01 8.92
CA PHE A 110 -1.43 0.98 9.85
C PHE A 110 -2.64 0.19 9.32
N SER A 111 -2.65 -0.14 8.02
CA SER A 111 -3.69 -0.92 7.34
C SER A 111 -3.16 -1.45 6.01
N VAL A 112 -3.85 -2.42 5.41
CA VAL A 112 -3.48 -2.99 4.10
C VAL A 112 -4.71 -3.16 3.21
N VAL A 113 -4.62 -2.65 1.98
CA VAL A 113 -5.57 -2.95 0.90
C VAL A 113 -5.24 -4.30 0.26
N LEU A 114 -6.26 -5.13 0.06
CA LEU A 114 -6.20 -6.45 -0.56
C LEU A 114 -6.96 -6.43 -1.88
N GLU A 115 -6.28 -6.17 -3.00
CA GLU A 115 -6.98 -5.95 -4.29
C GLU A 115 -6.98 -7.21 -5.18
N CYS A 116 -8.17 -7.64 -5.62
CA CYS A 116 -8.37 -8.73 -6.59
C CYS A 116 -7.62 -10.05 -6.28
N ILE A 117 -7.70 -10.52 -5.04
CA ILE A 117 -7.18 -11.83 -4.60
C ILE A 117 -8.32 -12.82 -4.26
N PRO A 118 -8.08 -14.15 -4.24
CA PRO A 118 -9.07 -15.12 -3.78
C PRO A 118 -9.57 -14.83 -2.37
N SER A 119 -10.86 -15.07 -2.13
CA SER A 119 -11.51 -14.80 -0.85
C SER A 119 -10.88 -15.57 0.31
N GLU A 120 -10.45 -16.82 0.07
CA GLU A 120 -9.78 -17.64 1.08
C GLU A 120 -8.43 -17.05 1.50
N LEU A 121 -7.68 -16.50 0.54
CA LEU A 121 -6.42 -15.81 0.81
C LEU A 121 -6.65 -14.50 1.57
N ALA A 122 -7.64 -13.71 1.16
CA ALA A 122 -8.00 -12.48 1.86
C ALA A 122 -8.42 -12.74 3.32
N ALA A 123 -9.19 -13.80 3.55
CA ALA A 123 -9.59 -14.24 4.89
C ALA A 123 -8.37 -14.64 5.73
N ALA A 124 -7.46 -15.45 5.17
CA ALA A 124 -6.24 -15.86 5.85
C ALA A 124 -5.33 -14.68 6.22
N ILE A 125 -5.14 -13.71 5.31
CA ILE A 125 -4.38 -12.48 5.59
C ILE A 125 -5.07 -11.66 6.69
N THR A 126 -6.39 -11.52 6.63
CA THR A 126 -7.16 -10.75 7.61
C THR A 126 -7.11 -11.38 9.01
N GLU A 127 -7.08 -12.71 9.10
CA GLU A 127 -6.91 -13.42 10.39
C GLU A 127 -5.49 -13.29 10.94
N ALA A 128 -4.48 -13.22 10.07
CA ALA A 128 -3.08 -13.17 10.46
C ALA A 128 -2.58 -11.77 10.85
N LEU A 129 -3.20 -10.71 10.34
CA LEU A 129 -2.82 -9.33 10.63
C LEU A 129 -3.53 -8.78 11.86
N ASP A 130 -2.79 -8.02 12.67
CA ASP A 130 -3.32 -7.21 13.77
C ASP A 130 -3.88 -5.86 13.29
N ILE A 131 -3.49 -5.44 12.08
CA ILE A 131 -3.94 -4.20 11.45
C ILE A 131 -5.14 -4.42 10.52
N PRO A 132 -6.04 -3.42 10.35
CA PRO A 132 -7.20 -3.56 9.47
C PRO A 132 -6.82 -3.86 8.02
N THR A 133 -7.58 -4.77 7.40
CA THR A 133 -7.56 -5.02 5.97
C THR A 133 -8.76 -4.35 5.28
N ILE A 134 -8.56 -3.93 4.02
CA ILE A 134 -9.61 -3.35 3.17
C ILE A 134 -9.61 -4.11 1.84
N GLY A 135 -10.75 -4.71 1.46
CA GLY A 135 -10.91 -5.48 0.21
C GLY A 135 -11.75 -4.77 -0.83
#